data_AF-A0A936DP54-F1
#
_entry.id   AF-A0A936DP54-F1
#
_cell.length_a   1.000
_cell.length_b   1.000
_cell.length_c   1.000
_cell.angle_alpha   90.00
_cell.angle_beta   90.00
_cell.angle_gamma   90.00
#
_symmetry.space_group_name_H-M   'P 1'
#
loop_
_entity.id
_entity.type
_entity.pdbx_description
1 polymer ?
#
loop_
_entity_poly.entity_id
_entity_poly.type
_entity_poly.pdbx_seq_one_letter_code
_entity_poly.pdbx_strand_id
1 'polypeptide(L)'
;MSVSVRLLVFLALSVPALRAQEPAQPLTERQMDSITVVAGYQPGPGLWRVSKGENELWVLATVSPLPKRMQWSADEVRQVIAESQEVIAPPNVKFEFDRGTFGMLMLLPSAMGARKNPDKETLADQLPPELYARWLLQKKRFMGRDRSVEKYRPIFAANELFEAVLDELDLSTKPVVWPLVEKAVKKHKIPLTEPLVTLKIDDTKGKLKAFKEAELDDVACLTNTLDLIENELDVLKDRANAWATGDVERLRSMSLIERASACTNAMLNSAIGKDSGLDTLQQRVAESWLASARTSLDKNRSTFAVLGLAQVLNEKQYLSALRAEGYQVEAPGESTEDTIPDSAPTAALE
;
A
#
# COMPACT_ATOMS: atom_id res chain seq x y z
N MET A 1 69.98 38.19 -52.65
CA MET A 1 70.30 37.18 -51.62
C MET A 1 68.98 36.71 -51.03
N SER A 2 68.71 35.41 -51.16
CA SER A 2 67.50 34.71 -50.71
C SER A 2 67.14 35.01 -49.24
N VAL A 3 65.86 34.96 -48.87
CA VAL A 3 65.20 33.75 -48.35
C VAL A 3 63.68 34.00 -48.16
N SER A 4 62.94 33.16 -48.87
CA SER A 4 61.59 32.59 -48.69
C SER A 4 60.60 33.16 -47.65
N VAL A 5 59.48 33.60 -48.21
CA VAL A 5 58.15 33.67 -47.60
C VAL A 5 57.69 32.27 -47.15
N ARG A 6 57.28 32.12 -45.89
CA ARG A 6 56.41 31.03 -45.44
C ARG A 6 55.17 31.62 -44.77
N LEU A 7 54.07 31.53 -45.50
CA LEU A 7 52.71 31.79 -45.08
C LEU A 7 52.33 30.73 -44.03
N LEU A 8 52.09 31.14 -42.78
CA LEU A 8 51.58 30.28 -41.72
C LEU A 8 50.10 30.61 -41.52
N VAL A 9 49.24 29.71 -42.00
CA VAL A 9 47.80 29.72 -41.82
C VAL A 9 47.49 29.44 -40.34
N PHE A 10 46.91 30.41 -39.64
CA PHE A 10 46.38 30.22 -38.29
C PHE A 10 45.04 29.46 -38.39
N LEU A 11 45.07 28.18 -38.06
CA LEU A 11 43.88 27.36 -37.84
C LEU A 11 43.23 27.81 -36.51
N ALA A 12 42.07 28.45 -36.58
CA ALA A 12 41.25 28.76 -35.40
C ALA A 12 40.65 27.45 -34.86
N LEU A 13 41.29 26.88 -33.85
CA LEU A 13 40.73 25.78 -33.05
C LEU A 13 39.62 26.32 -32.17
N SER A 14 38.37 26.03 -32.53
CA SER A 14 37.20 26.23 -31.69
C SER A 14 37.28 25.34 -30.45
N VAL A 15 37.67 25.91 -29.31
CA VAL A 15 37.60 25.25 -28.00
C VAL A 15 36.12 25.15 -27.61
N PRO A 16 35.59 23.96 -27.29
CA PRO A 16 34.25 23.87 -26.73
C PRO A 16 34.28 24.51 -25.35
N ALA A 17 33.39 25.48 -25.11
CA ALA A 17 33.21 26.06 -23.78
C ALA A 17 32.79 24.95 -22.82
N LEU A 18 33.72 24.52 -21.96
CA LEU A 18 33.43 23.68 -20.82
C LEU A 18 32.48 24.48 -19.93
N ARG A 19 31.21 24.08 -19.88
CA ARG A 19 30.21 24.70 -19.00
C ARG A 19 30.66 24.39 -17.57
N ALA A 20 31.18 25.40 -16.87
CA ALA A 20 31.49 25.28 -15.46
C ALA A 20 30.21 24.91 -14.72
N GLN A 21 30.21 23.75 -14.08
CA GLN A 21 29.10 23.28 -13.28
C GLN A 21 29.11 24.11 -11.99
N GLU A 22 28.09 24.95 -11.83
CA GLU A 22 27.91 25.79 -10.65
C GLU A 22 27.87 24.89 -9.40
N PRO A 23 28.63 25.19 -8.32
CA PRO A 23 28.61 24.36 -7.14
C PRO A 23 27.19 24.32 -6.57
N ALA A 24 26.67 23.09 -6.39
CA ALA A 24 25.38 22.86 -5.77
C ALA A 24 25.35 23.58 -4.42
N GLN A 25 24.44 24.56 -4.31
CA GLN A 25 24.25 25.30 -3.07
C GLN A 25 23.80 24.31 -1.98
N PRO A 26 24.40 24.33 -0.78
CA PRO A 26 23.91 23.53 0.32
C PRO A 26 22.48 23.96 0.64
N LEU A 27 21.56 23.00 0.73
CA LEU A 27 20.19 23.18 1.19
C LEU A 27 20.22 23.84 2.57
N THR A 28 20.00 25.15 2.61
CA THR A 28 19.91 25.90 3.86
C THR A 28 18.68 25.46 4.65
N GLU A 29 18.86 25.39 5.96
CA GLU A 29 17.98 24.98 7.07
C GLU A 29 16.66 25.79 7.20
N ARG A 30 16.15 26.38 6.10
CA ARG A 30 14.90 27.15 5.99
C ARG A 30 13.84 26.46 5.12
N GLN A 31 13.89 25.15 4.97
CA GLN A 31 12.82 24.35 4.36
C GLN A 31 11.93 23.62 5.39
N MET A 32 12.07 23.98 6.67
CA MET A 32 11.29 23.43 7.78
C MET A 32 10.23 24.40 8.34
N ASP A 33 9.84 25.42 7.58
CA ASP A 33 8.75 26.33 7.99
C ASP A 33 7.48 26.08 7.18
N SER A 34 6.43 25.72 7.94
CA SER A 34 5.00 25.70 7.57
C SER A 34 4.52 24.62 6.58
N ILE A 35 4.43 23.38 7.07
CA ILE A 35 3.33 22.50 6.63
C ILE A 35 2.06 23.04 7.29
N THR A 36 1.48 24.08 6.69
CA THR A 36 0.07 24.36 6.90
C THR A 36 -0.68 23.26 6.17
N VAL A 37 -1.06 22.21 6.90
CA VAL A 37 -2.19 21.37 6.50
C VAL A 37 -3.32 22.36 6.24
N VAL A 38 -3.72 22.51 4.98
CA VAL A 38 -4.80 23.42 4.60
C VAL A 38 -6.04 22.93 5.34
N ALA A 39 -6.39 23.62 6.42
CA ALA A 39 -7.64 23.46 7.16
C ALA A 39 -8.79 24.07 6.35
N GLY A 40 -8.96 23.59 5.12
CA GLY A 40 -10.07 23.89 4.23
C GLY A 40 -10.93 22.65 4.08
N TYR A 41 -12.24 22.83 3.94
CA TYR A 41 -13.22 21.77 3.72
C TYR A 41 -12.87 21.01 2.43
N GLN A 42 -12.32 19.81 2.55
CA GLN A 42 -12.01 18.92 1.43
C GLN A 42 -13.11 17.86 1.33
N PRO A 43 -13.61 17.53 0.13
CA PRO A 43 -14.76 16.62 -0.06
C PRO A 43 -14.53 15.17 0.44
N GLY A 44 -13.33 14.83 0.89
CA GLY A 44 -12.99 13.48 1.35
C GLY A 44 -12.68 12.53 0.18
N PRO A 45 -12.23 11.29 0.45
CA PRO A 45 -12.05 10.28 -0.58
C PRO A 45 -13.40 9.99 -1.25
N GLY A 46 -13.47 10.21 -2.56
CA GLY A 46 -14.69 9.95 -3.31
C GLY A 46 -15.10 8.48 -3.27
N LEU A 47 -16.40 8.22 -3.45
CA LEU A 47 -16.98 6.87 -3.43
C LEU A 47 -17.05 6.29 -4.84
N TRP A 48 -16.60 5.06 -5.01
CA TRP A 48 -16.84 4.29 -6.23
C TRP A 48 -18.25 3.76 -6.18
N ARG A 49 -18.96 3.80 -7.31
CA ARG A 49 -20.32 3.29 -7.42
C ARG A 49 -20.33 2.06 -8.29
N VAL A 50 -20.91 0.99 -7.78
CA VAL A 50 -21.22 -0.21 -8.55
C VAL A 50 -22.73 -0.35 -8.62
N SER A 51 -23.31 -0.43 -9.81
CA SER A 51 -24.77 -0.53 -9.98
C SER A 51 -25.18 -1.83 -10.69
N LYS A 52 -26.35 -2.34 -10.28
CA LYS A 52 -27.10 -3.41 -10.94
C LYS A 52 -28.58 -3.02 -10.97
N GLY A 53 -29.01 -2.40 -12.07
CA GLY A 53 -30.36 -1.84 -12.15
C GLY A 53 -30.54 -0.73 -11.11
N GLU A 54 -31.45 -0.92 -10.15
CA GLU A 54 -31.73 0.05 -9.10
C GLU A 54 -31.00 -0.22 -7.77
N ASN A 55 -30.11 -1.22 -7.76
CA ASN A 55 -29.32 -1.60 -6.60
C ASN A 55 -27.89 -1.07 -6.73
N GLU A 56 -27.38 -0.49 -5.65
CA GLU A 56 -26.09 0.18 -5.62
C GLU A 56 -25.21 -0.34 -4.50
N LEU A 57 -23.92 -0.42 -4.80
CA LEU A 57 -22.84 -0.65 -3.87
C LEU A 57 -21.87 0.53 -3.95
N TRP A 58 -21.80 1.29 -2.85
CA TRP A 58 -20.90 2.42 -2.68
C TRP A 58 -19.63 1.95 -1.98
N VAL A 59 -18.49 2.07 -2.64
CA VAL A 59 -17.19 1.57 -2.15
C VAL A 59 -16.29 2.73 -1.80
N LEU A 60 -15.97 2.85 -0.51
CA LEU A 60 -14.94 3.74 -0.02
C LEU A 60 -13.56 3.09 -0.19
N ALA A 61 -12.76 3.62 -1.12
CA ALA A 61 -11.36 3.20 -1.26
C ALA A 61 -10.49 3.86 -0.19
N THR A 62 -9.66 3.07 0.48
CA THR A 62 -8.73 3.51 1.53
C THR A 62 -7.29 3.31 1.09
N VAL A 63 -6.38 4.21 1.43
CA VAL A 63 -4.94 3.97 1.26
C VAL A 63 -4.31 3.61 2.59
N SER A 64 -3.15 2.98 2.53
CA SER A 64 -2.28 2.73 3.68
C SER A 64 -0.83 2.94 3.23
N PRO A 65 -0.01 3.62 4.05
CA PRO A 65 -0.33 4.22 5.35
C PRO A 65 -1.12 5.54 5.23
N LEU A 66 -1.74 5.98 6.33
CA LEU A 66 -2.45 7.27 6.46
C LEU A 66 -1.94 8.09 7.66
N PRO A 67 -2.09 9.42 7.69
CA PRO A 67 -1.65 10.23 8.82
C PRO A 67 -2.43 9.85 10.09
N LYS A 68 -1.71 9.65 11.20
CA LYS A 68 -2.25 9.21 12.51
C LYS A 68 -3.39 10.09 13.01
N ARG A 69 -3.35 11.39 12.70
CA ARG A 69 -4.27 12.43 13.20
C ARG A 69 -4.98 13.16 12.07
N MET A 70 -5.19 12.48 10.95
CA MET A 70 -5.86 13.06 9.81
C MET A 70 -7.29 13.48 10.13
N GLN A 71 -7.66 14.69 9.71
CA GLN A 71 -9.04 15.17 9.68
C GLN A 71 -9.50 15.16 8.23
N TRP A 72 -10.65 14.56 7.95
CA TRP A 72 -11.24 14.50 6.62
C TRP A 72 -12.75 14.72 6.73
N SER A 73 -13.36 15.32 5.70
CA SER A 73 -14.81 15.49 5.67
C SER A 73 -15.45 14.13 5.39
N ALA A 74 -16.18 13.63 6.38
CA ALA A 74 -16.82 12.33 6.30
C ALA A 74 -18.35 12.44 6.23
N ASP A 75 -18.88 13.63 5.90
CA ASP A 75 -20.32 13.87 5.88
C ASP A 75 -21.01 13.04 4.81
N GLU A 76 -20.45 13.01 3.59
CA GLU A 76 -20.92 12.14 2.50
C GLU A 76 -20.89 10.66 2.91
N VAL A 77 -19.75 10.19 3.45
CA VAL A 77 -19.62 8.80 3.92
C VAL A 77 -20.66 8.47 5.00
N ARG A 78 -20.88 9.36 5.97
CA ARG A 78 -21.90 9.15 7.02
C ARG A 78 -23.30 9.12 6.44
N GLN A 79 -23.60 9.97 5.46
CA GLN A 79 -24.89 10.02 4.80
C GLN A 79 -25.16 8.72 4.03
N VAL A 80 -24.23 8.31 3.17
CA VAL A 80 -24.37 7.07 2.39
C VAL A 80 -24.49 5.85 3.29
N ILE A 81 -23.71 5.78 4.38
CA ILE A 81 -23.88 4.71 5.39
C ILE A 81 -25.29 4.78 5.98
N ALA A 82 -25.79 5.95 6.39
CA ALA A 82 -27.12 6.08 6.98
C ALA A 82 -28.27 5.68 6.04
N GLU A 83 -28.07 5.82 4.73
CA GLU A 83 -29.00 5.41 3.67
C GLU A 83 -28.82 3.95 3.25
N SER A 84 -27.74 3.30 3.66
CA SER A 84 -27.42 1.91 3.31
C SER A 84 -28.19 0.91 4.16
N GLN A 85 -28.60 -0.18 3.53
CA GLN A 85 -29.27 -1.32 4.19
C GLN A 85 -28.27 -2.32 4.77
N GLU A 86 -27.01 -2.26 4.34
CA GLU A 86 -25.95 -3.16 4.74
C GLU A 86 -24.60 -2.44 4.62
N VAL A 87 -23.67 -2.78 5.52
CA VAL A 87 -22.26 -2.42 5.39
C VAL A 87 -21.42 -3.68 5.22
N ILE A 88 -20.56 -3.71 4.20
CA ILE A 88 -19.59 -4.77 3.96
C ILE A 88 -18.21 -4.30 4.43
N ALA A 89 -17.63 -5.01 5.40
CA ALA A 89 -16.27 -4.75 5.88
C ALA A 89 -15.22 -5.08 4.80
N PRO A 90 -14.00 -4.52 4.91
CA PRO A 90 -12.86 -5.03 4.14
C PRO A 90 -12.70 -6.53 4.39
N PRO A 91 -12.27 -7.31 3.39
CA PRO A 91 -12.08 -8.73 3.60
C PRO A 91 -10.97 -8.98 4.60
N ASN A 92 -11.17 -9.98 5.44
CA ASN A 92 -10.27 -10.28 6.55
C ASN A 92 -9.90 -11.76 6.59
N VAL A 93 -8.75 -12.05 7.21
CA VAL A 93 -8.27 -13.41 7.45
C VAL A 93 -8.20 -13.64 8.95
N LYS A 94 -8.80 -14.73 9.42
CA LYS A 94 -8.66 -15.20 10.80
C LYS A 94 -7.79 -16.45 10.82
N PHE A 95 -6.69 -16.39 11.57
CA PHE A 95 -5.89 -17.58 11.86
C PHE A 95 -6.46 -18.30 13.09
N GLU A 96 -6.80 -19.57 12.92
CA GLU A 96 -7.21 -20.46 14.00
C GLU A 96 -6.10 -21.47 14.25
N PHE A 97 -5.54 -21.46 15.46
CA PHE A 97 -4.45 -22.35 15.83
C PHE A 97 -4.98 -23.57 16.57
N ASP A 98 -4.31 -24.71 16.42
CA ASP A 98 -4.57 -25.97 17.14
C ASP A 98 -4.40 -25.90 18.68
N ARG A 99 -4.10 -24.71 19.23
CA ARG A 99 -3.83 -24.47 20.64
C ARG A 99 -4.69 -23.35 21.20
N GLY A 100 -5.20 -23.54 22.42
CA GLY A 100 -5.86 -22.49 23.19
C GLY A 100 -4.91 -21.38 23.63
N THR A 101 -5.45 -20.33 24.25
CA THR A 101 -4.72 -19.11 24.65
C THR A 101 -3.47 -19.37 25.49
N PHE A 102 -3.56 -20.26 26.49
CA PHE A 102 -2.40 -20.65 27.31
C PHE A 102 -1.33 -21.42 26.50
N GLY A 103 -1.76 -22.29 25.58
CA GLY A 103 -0.84 -23.01 24.70
C GLY A 103 -0.08 -22.05 23.76
N MET A 104 -0.76 -21.00 23.27
CA MET A 104 -0.11 -19.94 22.50
C MET A 104 0.86 -19.11 23.34
N LEU A 105 0.52 -18.80 24.60
CA LEU A 105 1.41 -18.08 25.52
C LEU A 105 2.73 -18.84 25.75
N MET A 106 2.67 -20.18 25.87
CA MET A 106 3.86 -21.03 26.02
C MET A 106 4.78 -21.01 24.79
N LEU A 107 4.29 -20.64 23.61
CA LEU A 107 5.08 -20.55 22.38
C LEU A 107 5.76 -19.18 22.20
N LEU A 108 5.42 -18.16 23.01
CA LEU A 108 5.98 -16.81 22.86
C LEU A 108 7.51 -16.76 22.85
N PRO A 109 8.25 -17.45 23.75
CA PRO A 109 9.72 -17.42 23.69
C PRO A 109 10.27 -17.97 22.38
N SER A 110 9.65 -19.03 21.85
CA SER A 110 10.02 -19.62 20.56
C SER A 110 9.67 -18.68 19.40
N ALA A 111 8.51 -18.02 19.44
CA ALA A 111 8.09 -17.04 18.44
C ALA A 111 9.00 -15.82 18.41
N MET A 112 9.41 -15.32 19.58
CA MET A 112 10.42 -14.26 19.69
C MET A 112 11.79 -14.71 19.15
N GLY A 113 12.13 -15.99 19.32
CA GLY A 113 13.32 -16.59 18.73
C GLY A 113 13.24 -16.72 17.20
N ALA A 114 12.06 -17.02 16.66
CA ALA A 114 11.82 -17.20 15.22
C ALA A 114 11.95 -15.91 14.41
N ARG A 115 11.91 -14.75 15.06
CA ARG A 115 12.22 -13.46 14.42
C ARG A 115 13.70 -13.28 14.12
N LYS A 116 14.57 -14.06 14.77
CA LYS A 116 16.03 -13.94 14.67
C LYS A 116 16.56 -14.83 13.56
N ASN A 117 17.71 -14.46 13.01
CA ASN A 117 18.43 -15.32 12.06
C ASN A 117 18.72 -16.69 12.68
N PRO A 118 18.70 -17.76 11.85
CA PRO A 118 19.24 -19.05 12.26
C PRO A 118 20.72 -18.91 12.65
N ASP A 119 21.22 -19.88 13.42
CA ASP A 119 22.63 -19.98 13.84
C ASP A 119 23.27 -18.75 14.52
N LYS A 120 22.43 -17.81 14.99
CA LYS A 120 22.82 -16.54 15.63
C LYS A 120 23.56 -15.59 14.68
N GLU A 121 23.38 -15.77 13.39
CA GLU A 121 23.89 -14.87 12.37
C GLU A 121 23.31 -13.46 12.54
N THR A 122 24.03 -12.47 12.03
CA THR A 122 23.64 -11.08 12.03
C THR A 122 23.19 -10.65 10.64
N LEU A 123 22.53 -9.50 10.53
CA LEU A 123 22.24 -8.89 9.23
C LEU A 123 23.50 -8.67 8.40
N ALA A 124 24.65 -8.40 9.03
CA ALA A 124 25.93 -8.28 8.32
C ALA A 124 26.35 -9.57 7.63
N ASP A 125 25.97 -10.73 8.19
CA ASP A 125 26.29 -12.04 7.65
C ASP A 125 25.32 -12.44 6.52
N GLN A 126 24.06 -11.96 6.58
CA GLN A 126 23.00 -12.30 5.62
C GLN A 126 22.94 -11.38 4.39
N LEU A 127 23.40 -10.14 4.52
CA LEU A 127 23.19 -9.12 3.50
C LEU A 127 24.47 -8.91 2.66
N PRO A 128 24.33 -8.65 1.34
CA PRO A 128 25.43 -8.12 0.55
C PRO A 128 26.03 -6.86 1.20
N PRO A 129 27.37 -6.65 1.15
CA PRO A 129 28.03 -5.56 1.86
C PRO A 129 27.46 -4.16 1.55
N GLU A 130 27.09 -3.93 0.29
CA GLU A 130 26.46 -2.70 -0.18
C GLU A 130 25.07 -2.46 0.44
N LEU A 131 24.26 -3.52 0.56
CA LEU A 131 22.94 -3.46 1.17
C LEU A 131 23.06 -3.25 2.69
N TYR A 132 24.03 -3.89 3.34
CA TYR A 132 24.31 -3.67 4.75
C TYR A 132 24.74 -2.23 5.04
N ALA A 133 25.55 -1.62 4.17
CA ALA A 133 25.91 -0.20 4.31
C ALA A 133 24.70 0.73 4.23
N ARG A 134 23.78 0.50 3.28
CA ARG A 134 22.49 1.23 3.18
C ARG A 134 21.65 1.05 4.43
N TRP A 135 21.49 -0.19 4.89
CA TRP A 135 20.81 -0.52 6.14
C TRP A 135 21.36 0.29 7.33
N LEU A 136 22.68 0.33 7.52
CA LEU A 136 23.30 1.05 8.64
C LEU A 136 22.98 2.56 8.63
N LEU A 137 22.89 3.18 7.46
CA LEU A 137 22.51 4.58 7.31
C LEU A 137 21.06 4.81 7.77
N GLN A 138 20.11 4.03 7.24
CA GLN A 138 18.69 4.19 7.58
C GLN A 138 18.40 3.81 9.04
N LYS A 139 18.99 2.71 9.51
CA LYS A 139 18.91 2.30 10.91
C LYS A 139 19.40 3.40 11.85
N LYS A 140 20.56 4.01 11.58
CA LYS A 140 21.09 5.09 12.41
C LYS A 140 20.13 6.29 12.46
N ARG A 141 19.50 6.61 11.33
CA ARG A 141 18.55 7.73 11.20
C ARG A 141 17.25 7.48 11.96
N PHE A 142 16.60 6.33 11.76
CA PHE A 142 15.23 6.10 12.22
C PHE A 142 15.14 5.23 13.49
N MET A 143 16.15 4.38 13.77
CA MET A 143 16.13 3.42 14.89
C MET A 143 17.26 3.67 15.90
N GLY A 144 18.13 4.65 15.64
CA GLY A 144 19.24 4.99 16.50
C GLY A 144 20.23 3.84 16.70
N ARG A 145 20.46 3.45 17.97
CA ARG A 145 21.48 2.47 18.37
C ARG A 145 20.92 1.09 18.73
N ASP A 146 19.69 0.76 18.36
CA ASP A 146 19.12 -0.54 18.67
C ASP A 146 19.96 -1.66 18.06
N ARG A 147 20.55 -2.50 18.92
CA ARG A 147 21.37 -3.65 18.50
C ARG A 147 20.57 -4.93 18.38
N SER A 148 19.33 -4.95 18.86
CA SER A 148 18.47 -6.13 18.82
C SER A 148 18.11 -6.52 17.39
N VAL A 149 17.85 -5.51 16.54
CA VAL A 149 17.46 -5.67 15.13
C VAL A 149 18.55 -6.25 14.24
N GLU A 150 19.83 -6.14 14.63
CA GLU A 150 20.93 -6.78 13.89
C GLU A 150 20.87 -8.30 13.91
N LYS A 151 20.09 -8.88 14.84
CA LYS A 151 19.93 -10.33 14.97
C LYS A 151 18.67 -10.82 14.27
N TYR A 152 17.86 -9.92 13.70
CA TYR A 152 16.60 -10.27 13.08
C TYR A 152 16.82 -10.80 11.66
N ARG A 153 15.87 -11.62 11.21
CA ARG A 153 15.78 -11.99 9.79
C ARG A 153 15.49 -10.73 8.96
N PRO A 154 16.01 -10.61 7.73
CA PRO A 154 15.81 -9.43 6.87
C PRO A 154 14.35 -8.93 6.81
N ILE A 155 13.35 -9.81 6.72
CA ILE A 155 11.92 -9.41 6.74
C ILE A 155 11.49 -8.72 8.03
N PHE A 156 11.95 -9.18 9.19
CA PHE A 156 11.60 -8.57 10.47
C PHE A 156 12.34 -7.25 10.67
N ALA A 157 13.62 -7.18 10.30
CA ALA A 157 14.37 -5.94 10.30
C ALA A 157 13.74 -4.87 9.38
N ALA A 158 13.28 -5.28 8.19
CA ALA A 158 12.57 -4.43 7.25
C ALA A 158 11.27 -3.86 7.84
N ASN A 159 10.50 -4.69 8.56
CA ASN A 159 9.26 -4.25 9.21
C ASN A 159 9.53 -3.26 10.35
N GLU A 160 10.50 -3.53 11.22
CA GLU A 160 10.86 -2.62 12.31
C GLU A 160 11.37 -1.27 11.80
N LEU A 161 12.20 -1.28 10.75
CA LEU A 161 12.66 -0.05 10.12
C LEU A 161 11.51 0.75 9.49
N PHE A 162 10.60 0.06 8.78
CA PHE A 162 9.48 0.74 8.15
C PHE A 162 8.51 1.33 9.18
N GLU A 163 8.20 0.61 10.26
CA GLU A 163 7.37 1.15 11.35
C GLU A 163 8.02 2.38 11.99
N ALA A 164 9.34 2.36 12.24
CA ALA A 164 10.07 3.52 12.76
C ALA A 164 10.00 4.73 11.79
N VAL A 165 10.10 4.49 10.48
CA VAL A 165 9.93 5.53 9.46
C VAL A 165 8.50 6.09 9.47
N LEU A 166 7.48 5.24 9.51
CA LEU A 166 6.09 5.70 9.57
C LEU A 166 5.83 6.51 10.84
N ASP A 167 6.41 6.10 11.96
CA ASP A 167 6.28 6.81 13.22
C ASP A 167 6.86 8.22 13.15
N GLU A 168 8.06 8.37 12.58
CA GLU A 168 8.72 9.67 12.32
C GLU A 168 7.88 10.55 11.39
N LEU A 169 7.22 9.95 10.39
CA LEU A 169 6.37 10.66 9.43
C LEU A 169 4.95 10.92 9.95
N ASP A 170 4.63 10.56 11.20
CA ASP A 170 3.27 10.63 11.76
C ASP A 170 2.22 9.85 10.94
N LEU A 171 2.66 8.79 10.26
CA LEU A 171 1.84 7.89 9.44
C LEU A 171 1.51 6.60 10.20
N SER A 172 0.44 5.92 9.81
CA SER A 172 -0.01 4.66 10.40
C SER A 172 -0.60 3.73 9.35
N THR A 173 -0.28 2.46 9.48
CA THR A 173 -0.93 1.36 8.74
C THR A 173 -2.25 0.93 9.36
N LYS A 174 -2.58 1.46 10.56
CA LYS A 174 -3.86 1.16 11.24
C LYS A 174 -5.03 1.68 10.40
N PRO A 175 -6.19 1.01 10.46
CA PRO A 175 -7.37 1.42 9.68
C PRO A 175 -7.98 2.70 10.28
N VAL A 176 -7.44 3.86 9.92
CA VAL A 176 -7.86 5.18 10.46
C VAL A 176 -9.34 5.48 10.14
N VAL A 177 -9.85 4.94 9.04
CA VAL A 177 -11.22 5.15 8.54
C VAL A 177 -12.26 4.27 9.25
N TRP A 178 -11.88 3.05 9.61
CA TRP A 178 -12.82 2.03 10.09
C TRP A 178 -13.57 2.42 11.38
N PRO A 179 -12.96 3.07 12.38
CA PRO A 179 -13.68 3.54 13.57
C PRO A 179 -14.85 4.48 13.26
N LEU A 180 -14.77 5.27 12.19
CA LEU A 180 -15.86 6.13 11.76
C LEU A 180 -17.03 5.31 11.21
N VAL A 181 -16.72 4.32 10.36
CA VAL A 181 -17.71 3.41 9.78
C VAL A 181 -18.39 2.60 10.88
N GLU A 182 -17.64 2.00 11.80
CA GLU A 182 -18.21 1.26 12.94
C GLU A 182 -19.15 2.12 13.79
N LYS A 183 -18.80 3.38 14.03
CA LYS A 183 -19.64 4.30 14.79
C LYS A 183 -20.95 4.61 14.06
N ALA A 184 -20.90 4.78 12.74
CA ALA A 184 -22.09 4.99 11.91
C ALA A 184 -22.98 3.74 11.86
N VAL A 185 -22.40 2.56 11.61
CA VAL A 185 -23.08 1.26 11.64
C VAL A 185 -23.80 1.05 12.97
N LYS A 186 -23.12 1.28 14.11
CA LYS A 186 -23.72 1.15 15.45
C LYS A 186 -24.83 2.16 15.69
N LYS A 187 -24.66 3.42 15.27
CA LYS A 187 -25.65 4.49 15.44
C LYS A 187 -26.95 4.19 14.69
N HIS A 188 -26.84 3.71 13.45
CA HIS A 188 -27.97 3.45 12.57
C HIS A 188 -28.47 2.00 12.61
N LYS A 189 -27.81 1.13 13.40
CA LYS A 189 -28.12 -0.31 13.55
C LYS A 189 -28.13 -1.05 12.21
N ILE A 190 -27.20 -0.69 11.33
CA ILE A 190 -27.09 -1.28 10.00
C ILE A 190 -26.44 -2.67 10.15
N PRO A 191 -26.95 -3.70 9.47
CA PRO A 191 -26.28 -4.99 9.37
C PRO A 191 -24.83 -4.85 8.87
N LEU A 192 -23.90 -5.50 9.57
CA LEU A 192 -22.49 -5.57 9.19
C LEU A 192 -22.17 -6.96 8.67
N THR A 193 -21.77 -7.05 7.40
CA THR A 193 -21.24 -8.27 6.80
C THR A 193 -19.72 -8.23 6.84
N GLU A 194 -19.11 -9.28 7.40
CA GLU A 194 -17.66 -9.44 7.53
C GLU A 194 -17.18 -10.55 6.60
N PRO A 195 -16.62 -10.22 5.43
CA PRO A 195 -16.06 -11.22 4.52
C PRO A 195 -14.81 -11.84 5.16
N LEU A 196 -14.97 -13.00 5.77
CA LEU A 196 -13.93 -13.63 6.59
C LEU A 196 -13.47 -14.97 6.01
N VAL A 197 -12.17 -15.10 5.80
CA VAL A 197 -11.52 -16.39 5.50
C VAL A 197 -10.83 -16.90 6.74
N THR A 198 -11.30 -18.04 7.26
CA THR A 198 -10.62 -18.73 8.35
C THR A 198 -9.55 -19.67 7.81
N LEU A 199 -8.32 -19.49 8.29
CA LEU A 199 -7.20 -20.38 8.00
C LEU A 199 -6.82 -21.14 9.27
N LYS A 200 -6.98 -22.46 9.23
CA LYS A 200 -6.59 -23.34 10.33
C LYS A 200 -5.10 -23.66 10.23
N ILE A 201 -4.39 -23.42 11.31
CA ILE A 201 -2.97 -23.72 11.48
C ILE A 201 -2.88 -24.91 12.42
N ASP A 202 -2.81 -26.09 11.82
CA ASP A 202 -2.54 -27.34 12.52
C ASP A 202 -1.05 -27.46 12.84
N ASP A 203 -0.72 -28.21 13.90
CA ASP A 203 0.64 -28.37 14.42
C ASP A 203 1.41 -27.04 14.57
N THR A 204 0.81 -26.05 15.25
CA THR A 204 1.40 -24.70 15.40
C THR A 204 2.84 -24.75 15.94
N LYS A 205 3.14 -25.66 16.88
CA LYS A 205 4.48 -25.82 17.43
C LYS A 205 5.47 -26.37 16.40
N GLY A 206 5.09 -27.41 15.65
CA GLY A 206 5.93 -27.96 14.59
C GLY A 206 6.16 -26.95 13.47
N LYS A 207 5.11 -26.26 13.03
CA LYS A 207 5.22 -25.18 12.02
C LYS A 207 6.10 -24.02 12.48
N LEU A 208 5.97 -23.60 13.75
CA LEU A 208 6.84 -22.57 14.31
C LEU A 208 8.31 -23.02 14.39
N LYS A 209 8.55 -24.28 14.74
CA LYS A 209 9.90 -24.85 14.75
C LYS A 209 10.48 -24.90 13.35
N ALA A 210 9.73 -25.43 12.37
CA ALA A 210 10.12 -25.47 10.97
C ALA A 210 10.41 -24.06 10.44
N PHE A 211 9.58 -23.07 10.77
CA PHE A 211 9.79 -21.69 10.36
C PHE A 211 11.08 -21.09 10.91
N LYS A 212 11.43 -21.40 12.15
CA LYS A 212 12.67 -20.97 12.76
C LYS A 212 13.91 -21.58 12.08
N GLU A 213 13.79 -22.81 11.57
CA GLU A 213 14.86 -23.55 10.90
C GLU A 213 14.92 -23.28 9.39
N ALA A 214 13.88 -22.65 8.82
CA ALA A 214 13.79 -22.40 7.39
C ALA A 214 14.64 -21.21 6.95
N GLU A 215 15.30 -21.39 5.81
CA GLU A 215 15.80 -20.28 4.99
C GLU A 215 14.61 -19.62 4.29
N LEU A 216 14.59 -18.29 4.31
CA LEU A 216 13.62 -17.50 3.53
C LEU A 216 14.41 -16.59 2.60
N ASP A 217 13.91 -16.42 1.38
CA ASP A 217 14.40 -15.39 0.47
C ASP A 217 13.81 -14.03 0.86
N ASP A 218 14.20 -13.53 2.03
CA ASP A 218 13.65 -12.32 2.62
C ASP A 218 14.57 -11.09 2.52
N VAL A 219 15.75 -11.24 1.93
CA VAL A 219 16.63 -10.12 1.57
C VAL A 219 15.92 -9.16 0.62
N ALA A 220 15.15 -9.67 -0.34
CA ALA A 220 14.36 -8.85 -1.27
C ALA A 220 13.35 -7.92 -0.55
N CYS A 221 12.76 -8.37 0.56
CA CYS A 221 11.86 -7.55 1.37
C CYS A 221 12.59 -6.35 1.98
N LEU A 222 13.81 -6.58 2.49
CA LEU A 222 14.62 -5.50 3.05
C LEU A 222 15.10 -4.54 1.97
N THR A 223 15.56 -5.05 0.81
CA THR A 223 15.96 -4.23 -0.34
C THR A 223 14.84 -3.29 -0.77
N ASN A 224 13.64 -3.81 -1.03
CA ASN A 224 12.51 -2.98 -1.47
C ASN A 224 12.06 -1.99 -0.37
N THR A 225 12.26 -2.34 0.90
CA THR A 225 12.00 -1.40 2.01
C THR A 225 13.00 -0.24 1.99
N LEU A 226 14.29 -0.52 1.79
CA LEU A 226 15.32 0.52 1.68
C LEU A 226 15.12 1.38 0.43
N ASP A 227 14.79 0.78 -0.72
CA ASP A 227 14.50 1.51 -1.95
C ASP A 227 13.33 2.48 -1.78
N LEU A 228 12.26 2.05 -1.12
CA LEU A 228 11.12 2.91 -0.80
C LEU A 228 11.52 4.06 0.15
N ILE A 229 12.30 3.75 1.20
CA ILE A 229 12.76 4.77 2.17
C ILE A 229 13.71 5.79 1.53
N GLU A 230 14.50 5.37 0.56
CA GLU A 230 15.51 6.23 -0.07
C GLU A 230 14.94 7.07 -1.20
N ASN A 231 13.89 6.60 -1.89
CA ASN A 231 13.42 7.22 -3.12
C ASN A 231 11.95 7.70 -3.07
N GLU A 232 11.13 7.22 -2.13
CA GLU A 232 9.66 7.37 -2.21
C GLU A 232 8.98 7.86 -0.93
N LEU A 233 9.71 8.37 0.07
CA LEU A 233 9.07 8.88 1.30
C LEU A 233 8.14 10.06 1.04
N ASP A 234 8.49 10.93 0.09
CA ASP A 234 7.63 12.05 -0.28
C ASP A 234 6.39 11.57 -1.03
N VAL A 235 6.52 10.52 -1.85
CA VAL A 235 5.38 9.87 -2.52
C VAL A 235 4.41 9.26 -1.49
N LEU A 236 4.92 8.66 -0.40
CA LEU A 236 4.05 8.17 0.69
C LEU A 236 3.19 9.28 1.31
N LYS A 237 3.79 10.44 1.57
CA LYS A 237 3.08 11.60 2.13
C LYS A 237 2.09 12.19 1.14
N ASP A 238 2.51 12.36 -0.11
CA ASP A 238 1.66 12.87 -1.18
C ASP A 238 0.46 11.97 -1.43
N ARG A 239 0.64 10.65 -1.37
CA ARG A 239 -0.45 9.67 -1.50
C ARG A 239 -1.44 9.75 -0.35
N ALA A 240 -0.96 9.91 0.88
CA ALA A 240 -1.80 10.14 2.04
C ALA A 240 -2.62 11.44 1.91
N ASN A 241 -2.00 12.52 1.42
CA ASN A 241 -2.65 13.81 1.20
C ASN A 241 -3.68 13.75 0.06
N ALA A 242 -3.32 13.16 -1.08
CA ALA A 242 -4.20 13.00 -2.22
C ALA A 242 -5.46 12.19 -1.85
N TRP A 243 -5.31 11.17 -1.00
CA TRP A 243 -6.45 10.46 -0.44
C TRP A 243 -7.32 11.33 0.47
N ALA A 244 -6.71 12.13 1.33
CA ALA A 244 -7.44 13.02 2.24
C ALA A 244 -8.24 14.10 1.49
N THR A 245 -7.75 14.54 0.33
CA THR A 245 -8.39 15.55 -0.53
C THR A 245 -9.28 14.97 -1.62
N GLY A 246 -9.32 13.65 -1.79
CA GLY A 246 -10.10 12.99 -2.86
C GLY A 246 -9.51 13.13 -4.26
N ASP A 247 -8.21 13.41 -4.40
CA ASP A 247 -7.52 13.52 -5.69
C ASP A 247 -7.19 12.13 -6.26
N VAL A 248 -8.21 11.50 -6.84
CA VAL A 248 -8.14 10.13 -7.39
C VAL A 248 -7.15 10.04 -8.54
N GLU A 249 -7.03 11.08 -9.38
CA GLU A 249 -6.13 11.06 -10.53
C GLU A 249 -4.67 11.10 -10.07
N ARG A 250 -4.36 11.95 -9.08
CA ARG A 250 -3.04 11.93 -8.45
C ARG A 250 -2.77 10.58 -7.81
N LEU A 251 -3.73 10.00 -7.08
CA LEU A 251 -3.59 8.65 -6.50
C LEU A 251 -3.32 7.56 -7.54
N ARG A 252 -3.97 7.59 -8.70
CA ARG A 252 -3.75 6.64 -9.81
C ARG A 252 -2.35 6.77 -10.40
N SER A 253 -1.85 8.00 -10.51
CA SER A 253 -0.51 8.25 -11.07
C SER A 253 0.65 7.81 -10.15
N MET A 254 0.39 7.63 -8.86
CA MET A 254 1.41 7.25 -7.87
C MET A 254 1.51 5.73 -7.71
N SER A 255 2.35 5.08 -8.52
CA SER A 255 2.83 3.72 -8.23
C SER A 255 3.85 3.79 -7.09
N LEU A 256 3.60 3.09 -5.98
CA LEU A 256 4.63 2.84 -4.98
C LEU A 256 5.37 1.57 -5.34
N ILE A 257 6.67 1.51 -5.03
CA ILE A 257 7.39 0.24 -4.97
C ILE A 257 6.57 -0.75 -4.15
N GLU A 258 6.29 -1.91 -4.74
CA GLU A 258 5.45 -2.94 -4.13
C GLU A 258 6.19 -3.69 -3.00
N ARG A 259 6.62 -2.97 -1.97
CA ARG A 259 7.19 -3.53 -0.75
C ARG A 259 6.27 -4.60 -0.15
N ALA A 260 4.96 -4.32 -0.14
CA ALA A 260 3.96 -5.25 0.39
C ALA A 260 3.94 -6.58 -0.36
N SER A 261 4.09 -6.59 -1.70
CA SER A 261 4.11 -7.83 -2.48
C SER A 261 5.41 -8.60 -2.24
N ALA A 262 6.57 -7.93 -2.23
CA ALA A 262 7.87 -8.56 -1.98
C ALA A 262 7.97 -9.22 -0.60
N CYS A 263 7.59 -8.50 0.46
CA CYS A 263 7.62 -9.03 1.83
C CYS A 263 6.60 -10.16 2.05
N THR A 264 5.43 -10.05 1.42
CA THR A 264 4.41 -11.10 1.51
C THR A 264 4.82 -12.33 0.71
N ASN A 265 5.37 -12.18 -0.49
CA ASN A 265 5.80 -13.27 -1.37
C ASN A 265 6.90 -14.13 -0.74
N ALA A 266 7.87 -13.52 -0.03
CA ALA A 266 8.90 -14.27 0.69
C ALA A 266 8.28 -15.28 1.68
N MET A 267 7.19 -14.89 2.36
CA MET A 267 6.46 -15.75 3.28
C MET A 267 5.54 -16.75 2.55
N LEU A 268 4.74 -16.29 1.59
CA LEU A 268 3.76 -17.11 0.86
C LEU A 268 4.42 -18.22 0.03
N ASN A 269 5.52 -17.90 -0.65
CA ASN A 269 6.19 -18.82 -1.57
C ASN A 269 7.12 -19.80 -0.87
N SER A 270 7.41 -19.58 0.43
CA SER A 270 8.16 -20.53 1.24
C SER A 270 7.43 -21.88 1.33
N ALA A 271 8.19 -22.96 1.55
CA ALA A 271 7.62 -24.30 1.72
C ALA A 271 6.56 -24.33 2.85
N ILE A 272 6.78 -23.55 3.90
CA ILE A 272 5.90 -23.43 5.07
C ILE A 272 4.63 -22.65 4.73
N GLY A 273 4.75 -21.61 3.90
CA GLY A 273 3.60 -20.84 3.44
C GLY A 273 2.66 -21.69 2.60
N LYS A 274 3.20 -22.48 1.67
CA LYS A 274 2.42 -23.43 0.86
C LYS A 274 1.76 -24.52 1.69
N ASP A 275 2.50 -25.16 2.60
CA ASP A 275 1.95 -26.17 3.53
C ASP A 275 0.83 -25.60 4.43
N SER A 276 0.86 -24.30 4.68
CA SER A 276 -0.16 -23.61 5.48
C SER A 276 -1.30 -23.02 4.64
N GLY A 277 -1.36 -23.31 3.33
CA GLY A 277 -2.42 -22.85 2.43
C GLY A 277 -2.42 -21.34 2.18
N LEU A 278 -1.26 -20.69 2.34
CA LEU A 278 -1.13 -19.24 2.15
C LEU A 278 -1.06 -18.85 0.66
N ASP A 279 -0.61 -19.75 -0.20
CA ASP A 279 -0.48 -19.57 -1.65
C ASP A 279 -1.81 -19.22 -2.35
N THR A 280 -2.92 -19.81 -1.91
CA THR A 280 -4.27 -19.54 -2.43
C THR A 280 -5.06 -18.51 -1.60
N LEU A 281 -4.49 -18.04 -0.50
CA LEU A 281 -5.20 -17.21 0.48
C LEU A 281 -5.69 -15.90 -0.14
N GLN A 282 -4.87 -15.22 -0.95
CA GLN A 282 -5.26 -13.96 -1.59
C GLN A 282 -6.50 -14.11 -2.46
N GLN A 283 -6.57 -15.19 -3.26
CA GLN A 283 -7.72 -15.48 -4.11
C GLN A 283 -8.98 -15.76 -3.27
N ARG A 284 -8.85 -16.56 -2.19
CA ARG A 284 -9.97 -16.86 -1.29
C ARG A 284 -10.51 -15.61 -0.59
N VAL A 285 -9.64 -14.69 -0.22
CA VAL A 285 -9.97 -13.40 0.41
C VAL A 285 -10.67 -12.47 -0.57
N ALA A 286 -10.25 -12.44 -1.83
CA ALA A 286 -10.95 -11.68 -2.87
C ALA A 286 -12.35 -12.27 -3.13
N GLU A 287 -12.45 -13.59 -3.25
CA GLU A 287 -13.71 -14.28 -3.51
C GLU A 287 -14.72 -14.14 -2.36
N SER A 288 -14.27 -14.16 -1.10
CA SER A 288 -15.17 -13.98 0.05
C SER A 288 -15.83 -12.59 0.03
N TRP A 289 -15.07 -11.56 -0.36
CA TRP A 289 -15.61 -10.20 -0.53
C TRP A 289 -16.55 -10.12 -1.73
N LEU A 290 -16.14 -10.65 -2.89
CA LEU A 290 -16.95 -10.65 -4.10
C LEU A 290 -18.29 -11.36 -3.91
N ALA A 291 -18.31 -12.49 -3.20
CA ALA A 291 -19.55 -13.18 -2.85
C ALA A 291 -20.49 -12.30 -2.02
N SER A 292 -19.95 -11.53 -1.07
CA SER A 292 -20.72 -10.57 -0.26
C SER A 292 -21.24 -9.42 -1.11
N ALA A 293 -20.38 -8.85 -1.98
CA ALA A 293 -20.76 -7.77 -2.89
C ALA A 293 -21.88 -8.18 -3.84
N ARG A 294 -21.76 -9.33 -4.52
CA ARG A 294 -22.79 -9.88 -5.41
C ARG A 294 -24.12 -10.08 -4.68
N THR A 295 -24.07 -10.68 -3.48
CA THR A 295 -25.28 -10.90 -2.65
C THR A 295 -25.95 -9.58 -2.29
N SER A 296 -25.18 -8.55 -1.94
CA SER A 296 -25.72 -7.24 -1.60
C SER A 296 -26.36 -6.52 -2.79
N LEU A 297 -25.71 -6.59 -3.97
CA LEU A 297 -26.18 -6.01 -5.22
C LEU A 297 -27.45 -6.71 -5.76
N ASP A 298 -27.74 -7.93 -5.30
CA ASP A 298 -29.00 -8.62 -5.60
C ASP A 298 -30.15 -8.23 -4.67
N LYS A 299 -29.86 -7.81 -3.44
CA LYS A 299 -30.87 -7.72 -2.36
C LYS A 299 -31.16 -6.30 -1.88
N ASN A 300 -30.17 -5.40 -1.95
CA ASN A 300 -30.24 -4.09 -1.32
C ASN A 300 -30.24 -2.98 -2.37
N ARG A 301 -31.09 -1.97 -2.17
CA ARG A 301 -31.08 -0.73 -2.94
C ARG A 301 -29.79 0.04 -2.77
N SER A 302 -29.27 0.10 -1.54
CA SER A 302 -28.01 0.75 -1.23
C SER A 302 -27.23 -0.09 -0.22
N THR A 303 -25.96 -0.35 -0.54
CA THR A 303 -24.99 -1.01 0.32
C THR A 303 -23.73 -0.16 0.37
N PHE A 304 -23.10 -0.06 1.53
CA PHE A 304 -21.81 0.60 1.67
C PHE A 304 -20.70 -0.41 1.93
N ALA A 305 -19.53 -0.22 1.36
CA ALA A 305 -18.37 -1.08 1.56
C ALA A 305 -17.08 -0.29 1.69
N VAL A 306 -16.07 -0.92 2.28
CA VAL A 306 -14.72 -0.37 2.36
C VAL A 306 -13.74 -1.34 1.72
N LEU A 307 -12.88 -0.84 0.84
CA LEU A 307 -11.78 -1.58 0.24
C LEU A 307 -10.49 -0.76 0.28
N GLY A 308 -9.33 -1.42 0.14
CA GLY A 308 -8.09 -0.75 -0.15
C GLY A 308 -8.05 -0.26 -1.61
N LEU A 309 -7.42 0.88 -1.87
CA LEU A 309 -7.31 1.43 -3.22
C LEU A 309 -6.65 0.44 -4.19
N ALA A 310 -5.64 -0.31 -3.75
CA ALA A 310 -5.01 -1.36 -4.56
C ALA A 310 -5.97 -2.50 -4.93
N GLN A 311 -6.97 -2.78 -4.09
CA GLN A 311 -8.02 -3.77 -4.40
C GLN A 311 -9.02 -3.19 -5.40
N VAL A 312 -9.43 -1.93 -5.21
CA VAL A 312 -10.34 -1.20 -6.10
C VAL A 312 -9.77 -1.06 -7.51
N LEU A 313 -8.48 -0.74 -7.62
CA LEU A 313 -7.76 -0.56 -8.88
C LEU A 313 -7.21 -1.85 -9.47
N ASN A 314 -7.42 -3.01 -8.82
CA ASN A 314 -6.92 -4.27 -9.33
C ASN A 314 -7.56 -4.60 -10.69
N GLU A 315 -6.76 -4.90 -11.70
CA GLU A 315 -7.25 -5.13 -13.07
C GLU A 315 -8.05 -6.43 -13.24
N LYS A 316 -7.95 -7.37 -12.30
CA LYS A 316 -8.49 -8.74 -12.44
C LYS A 316 -9.47 -9.16 -11.35
N GLN A 317 -9.52 -8.45 -10.23
CA GLN A 317 -10.29 -8.82 -9.03
C GLN A 317 -11.16 -7.65 -8.57
N TYR A 318 -11.99 -7.88 -7.54
CA TYR A 318 -12.86 -6.86 -6.94
C TYR A 318 -13.72 -6.12 -7.98
N LEU A 319 -13.57 -4.80 -8.13
CA LEU A 319 -14.44 -4.03 -9.01
C LEU A 319 -14.27 -4.37 -10.48
N SER A 320 -13.05 -4.75 -10.92
CA SER A 320 -12.83 -5.18 -12.30
C SER A 320 -13.52 -6.51 -12.62
N ALA A 321 -13.61 -7.42 -11.63
CA ALA A 321 -14.38 -8.65 -11.78
C ALA A 321 -15.88 -8.37 -11.90
N LEU A 322 -16.42 -7.48 -11.06
CA LEU A 322 -17.83 -7.02 -11.18
C LEU A 322 -18.07 -6.34 -12.53
N ARG A 323 -17.17 -5.48 -13.01
CA ARG A 323 -17.30 -4.88 -14.34
C ARG A 323 -17.36 -5.95 -15.46
N ALA A 324 -16.51 -6.97 -15.38
CA ALA A 324 -16.50 -8.08 -16.34
C ALA A 324 -17.79 -8.93 -16.29
N GLU A 325 -18.47 -8.98 -15.14
CA GLU A 325 -19.77 -9.62 -14.96
C GLU A 325 -20.95 -8.75 -15.45
N GLY A 326 -20.70 -7.53 -15.93
CA GLY A 326 -21.71 -6.63 -16.52
C GLY A 326 -22.30 -5.58 -15.56
N TYR A 327 -21.75 -5.45 -14.36
CA TYR A 327 -22.10 -4.36 -13.44
C TYR A 327 -21.51 -3.03 -13.95
N GLN A 328 -22.24 -1.91 -13.79
CA GLN A 328 -21.66 -0.60 -14.10
C GLN A 328 -20.78 -0.19 -12.92
N VAL A 329 -19.54 0.21 -13.20
CA VAL A 329 -18.56 0.60 -12.18
C VAL A 329 -18.02 1.97 -12.53
N GLU A 330 -18.43 2.98 -11.76
CA GLU A 330 -18.08 4.39 -11.91
C GLU A 330 -17.05 4.77 -10.85
N ALA A 331 -15.96 5.43 -11.26
CA ALA A 331 -15.04 6.02 -10.31
C ALA A 331 -15.60 7.34 -9.75
N PRO A 332 -15.05 7.84 -8.62
CA PRO A 332 -15.54 9.08 -8.05
C PRO A 332 -15.35 10.25 -9.02
N GLY A 333 -16.42 11.00 -9.26
CA GLY A 333 -16.44 12.11 -10.21
C GLY A 333 -16.65 11.73 -11.67
N GLU A 334 -16.79 10.45 -12.00
CA GLU A 334 -17.21 9.99 -13.32
C GLU A 334 -18.75 9.87 -13.35
N SER A 335 -19.44 10.79 -14.04
CA SER A 335 -20.86 10.64 -14.41
C SER A 335 -20.98 9.97 -15.78
N THR A 336 -21.84 8.95 -15.89
CA THR A 336 -22.14 8.25 -17.15
C THR A 336 -22.77 9.14 -18.24
N GLU A 337 -23.11 10.39 -17.95
CA GLU A 337 -23.56 11.38 -18.94
C GLU A 337 -22.42 11.92 -19.85
N ASP A 338 -21.15 11.79 -19.46
CA ASP A 338 -20.02 12.36 -20.22
C ASP A 338 -19.40 11.40 -21.25
N THR A 339 -19.96 10.21 -21.44
CA THR A 339 -19.47 9.23 -22.43
C THR A 339 -20.52 8.92 -23.50
N ILE A 340 -21.08 9.95 -24.13
CA ILE A 340 -21.65 9.83 -25.47
C ILE A 340 -20.59 10.37 -26.44
N PRO A 341 -19.99 9.55 -27.31
CA PRO A 341 -19.19 10.09 -28.40
C PRO A 341 -20.13 10.91 -29.31
N ASP A 342 -19.98 12.21 -29.25
CA ASP A 342 -20.65 13.15 -30.14
C ASP A 342 -20.03 13.02 -31.54
N SER A 343 -20.46 12.01 -32.30
CA SER A 343 -20.33 11.97 -33.76
C SER A 343 -21.13 10.82 -34.38
N ALA A 344 -22.37 11.11 -34.77
CA ALA A 344 -22.95 10.49 -35.96
C ALA A 344 -23.27 11.63 -36.94
N PRO A 345 -22.53 11.80 -38.04
CA PRO A 345 -22.89 12.79 -39.04
C PRO A 345 -24.18 12.32 -39.72
N THR A 346 -25.21 13.15 -39.60
CA THR A 346 -26.44 13.06 -40.38
C THR A 346 -26.08 13.29 -41.85
N ALA A 347 -25.99 12.23 -42.65
CA ALA A 347 -25.96 12.35 -44.10
C ALA A 347 -27.40 12.43 -44.60
N ALA A 348 -27.76 13.62 -45.07
CA ALA A 348 -29.03 13.93 -45.70
C ALA A 348 -29.21 13.13 -47.01
N LEU A 349 -30.47 12.80 -47.27
CA LEU A 349 -30.99 12.51 -48.60
C LEU A 349 -30.74 13.70 -49.52
N GLU A 350 -30.04 13.49 -50.63
CA GLU A 350 -30.36 13.98 -51.99
C GLU A 350 -29.70 13.09 -53.04
#